data_AF-A0A397FWP8-F1
#
_entry.id   AF-A0A397FWP8-F1
#
_cell.length_a   1.000
_cell.length_b   1.000
_cell.length_c   1.000
_cell.angle_alpha   90.00
_cell.angle_beta   90.00
_cell.angle_gamma   90.00
#
_symmetry.space_group_name_H-M   'P 1'
#
loop_
_entity.id
_entity.type
_entity.pdbx_description
1 polymer ?
#
loop_
_entity_poly.entity_id
_entity_poly.type
_entity_poly.pdbx_seq_one_letter_code
_entity_poly.pdbx_strand_id
1 'polypeptide(L)'
;PTKPGFVPHHIYQRQSIWYHYVRQKYGLPLDSRHLYTKTDWEFFAMAVASERTRSEILESVARWVNETVTDRPFTDLHNTEGKGEFPGPNFFARPVIGGHFAFLALQRACGGRAMEGLAFLDDESDQETLQEWMAAAANAVEELQTQSGRWGYGSENGEL
;
A
#
# COMPACT_ATOMS: atom_id res chain seq x y z
N PRO A 1 8.70 -19.65 -23.91
CA PRO A 1 7.85 -19.15 -22.80
C PRO A 1 8.63 -19.19 -21.48
N THR A 2 8.87 -18.03 -20.88
CA THR A 2 9.39 -17.94 -19.51
C THR A 2 8.40 -18.61 -18.56
N LYS A 3 8.88 -19.51 -17.70
CA LYS A 3 8.04 -20.20 -16.71
C LYS A 3 7.47 -19.14 -15.75
N PRO A 4 6.14 -18.99 -15.61
CA PRO A 4 5.59 -18.02 -14.68
C PRO A 4 6.05 -18.36 -13.26
N GLY A 5 6.44 -17.34 -12.50
CA GLY A 5 6.77 -17.47 -11.07
C GLY A 5 5.57 -17.97 -10.26
N PHE A 6 5.80 -18.33 -8.99
CA PHE A 6 4.73 -18.81 -8.09
C PHE A 6 3.58 -17.78 -7.98
N VAL A 7 3.91 -16.49 -7.91
CA VAL A 7 2.96 -15.38 -8.00
C VAL A 7 3.04 -14.78 -9.41
N PRO A 8 1.92 -14.61 -10.13
CA PRO A 8 1.92 -13.98 -11.45
C PRO A 8 2.40 -12.51 -11.43
N HIS A 9 3.09 -12.07 -12.49
CA HIS A 9 3.64 -10.70 -12.58
C HIS A 9 2.58 -9.61 -12.42
N HIS A 10 1.41 -9.78 -13.05
CA HIS A 10 0.32 -8.78 -12.97
C HIS A 10 -0.17 -8.55 -11.53
N ILE A 11 0.02 -9.50 -10.60
CA ILE A 11 -0.32 -9.32 -9.19
C ILE A 11 0.64 -8.33 -8.53
N TYR A 12 1.95 -8.46 -8.78
CA TYR A 12 2.94 -7.51 -8.26
C TYR A 12 2.76 -6.10 -8.85
N GLN A 13 2.39 -6.00 -10.14
CA GLN A 13 2.10 -4.73 -10.80
C GLN A 13 0.87 -4.05 -10.16
N ARG A 14 -0.26 -4.77 -10.09
CA ARG A 14 -1.49 -4.27 -9.44
C ARG A 14 -1.24 -3.86 -7.99
N GLN A 15 -0.48 -4.64 -7.24
CA GLN A 15 -0.09 -4.32 -5.86
C GLN A 15 0.75 -3.04 -5.78
N SER A 16 1.76 -2.89 -6.64
CA SER A 16 2.64 -1.70 -6.67
C SER A 16 1.87 -0.42 -7.00
N ILE A 17 0.96 -0.49 -7.97
CA ILE A 17 0.06 0.61 -8.35
C ILE A 17 -0.88 0.92 -7.18
N TRP A 18 -1.52 -0.09 -6.60
CA TRP A 18 -2.45 0.11 -5.50
C TRP A 18 -1.79 0.81 -4.30
N TYR A 19 -0.60 0.34 -3.88
CA TYR A 19 0.17 0.98 -2.82
C TYR A 19 0.52 2.44 -3.11
N HIS A 20 0.81 2.80 -4.36
CA HIS A 20 1.01 4.20 -4.73
C HIS A 20 -0.22 5.06 -4.39
N TYR A 21 -1.42 4.57 -4.75
CA TYR A 21 -2.66 5.33 -4.58
C TYR A 21 -3.22 5.33 -3.16
N VAL A 22 -3.06 4.25 -2.39
CA VAL A 22 -3.64 4.17 -1.03
C VAL A 22 -2.72 4.66 0.09
N ARG A 23 -1.47 4.98 -0.25
CA ARG A 23 -0.50 5.56 0.70
C ARG A 23 -1.07 6.80 1.38
N GLN A 24 -0.80 6.86 2.67
CA GLN A 24 -1.11 7.95 3.57
C GLN A 24 0.15 8.71 3.98
N LYS A 25 -0.02 9.80 4.73
CA LYS A 25 1.06 10.72 5.10
C LYS A 25 2.28 10.03 5.72
N TYR A 26 2.04 9.07 6.61
CA TYR A 26 3.07 8.39 7.40
C TYR A 26 3.23 6.90 7.09
N GLY A 27 2.60 6.39 6.04
CA GLY A 27 2.75 4.99 5.61
C GLY A 27 1.59 4.48 4.75
N LEU A 28 1.61 3.20 4.41
CA LEU A 28 0.51 2.40 3.90
C LEU A 28 -0.37 1.87 5.04
N PRO A 29 -1.69 2.11 5.06
CA PRO A 29 -2.55 1.53 6.08
C PRO A 29 -2.55 -0.01 5.98
N LEU A 30 -2.48 -0.69 7.14
CA LEU A 30 -2.44 -2.16 7.20
C LEU A 30 -3.78 -2.81 6.82
N ASP A 31 -4.89 -2.12 7.12
CA ASP A 31 -6.24 -2.67 7.03
C ASP A 31 -7.25 -1.54 6.79
N SER A 32 -8.42 -1.88 6.22
CA SER A 32 -9.45 -0.90 5.83
C SER A 32 -10.23 -0.30 7.01
N ARG A 33 -10.18 -0.92 8.19
CA ARG A 33 -10.96 -0.50 9.36
C ARG A 33 -10.26 0.58 10.19
N HIS A 34 -8.95 0.78 9.98
CA HIS A 34 -8.15 1.68 10.80
C HIS A 34 -7.06 2.36 9.97
N LEU A 35 -6.70 3.58 10.37
CA LEU A 35 -5.61 4.35 9.75
C LEU A 35 -4.30 4.16 10.52
N TYR A 36 -3.96 2.91 10.85
CA TYR A 36 -2.66 2.56 11.40
C TYR A 36 -1.94 1.57 10.48
N THR A 37 -0.63 1.52 10.63
CA THR A 37 0.22 0.60 9.89
C THR A 37 1.15 -0.17 10.80
N LYS A 38 1.75 -1.23 10.26
CA LYS A 38 2.91 -1.91 10.80
C LYS A 38 4.10 -1.72 9.87
N THR A 39 5.09 -0.94 10.29
CA THR A 39 6.24 -0.57 9.43
C THR A 39 7.09 -1.77 9.00
N ASP A 40 7.20 -2.81 9.82
CA ASP A 40 7.83 -4.06 9.41
C ASP A 40 7.13 -4.70 8.21
N TRP A 41 5.80 -4.79 8.25
CA TRP A 41 4.98 -5.30 7.15
C TRP A 41 5.10 -4.43 5.89
N GLU A 42 5.05 -3.10 6.03
CA GLU A 42 5.19 -2.17 4.90
C GLU A 42 6.52 -2.37 4.18
N PHE A 43 7.61 -2.54 4.94
CA PHE A 43 8.94 -2.73 4.35
C PHE A 43 9.09 -4.10 3.68
N PHE A 44 8.40 -5.14 4.18
CA PHE A 44 8.27 -6.41 3.46
C PHE A 44 7.45 -6.26 2.18
N ALA A 45 6.34 -5.53 2.22
CA ALA A 45 5.47 -5.29 1.07
C ALA A 45 6.19 -4.49 -0.02
N MET A 46 6.90 -3.42 0.36
CA MET A 46 7.62 -2.56 -0.58
C MET A 46 8.85 -3.22 -1.18
N ALA A 47 9.40 -4.27 -0.54
CA ALA A 47 10.59 -4.98 -1.03
C ALA A 47 10.37 -5.56 -2.43
N VAL A 48 9.14 -5.98 -2.73
CA VAL A 48 8.73 -6.55 -4.02
C VAL A 48 7.87 -5.60 -4.86
N ALA A 49 7.80 -4.33 -4.48
CA ALA A 49 7.13 -3.29 -5.26
C ALA A 49 8.09 -2.61 -6.24
N SER A 50 7.53 -1.89 -7.22
CA SER A 50 8.31 -1.03 -8.13
C SER A 50 9.19 -0.04 -7.37
N GLU A 51 10.28 0.40 -8.01
CA GLU A 51 11.23 1.33 -7.39
C GLU A 51 10.58 2.63 -6.94
N ARG A 52 9.67 3.16 -7.75
CA ARG A 52 8.89 4.36 -7.41
C ARG A 52 8.06 4.15 -6.15
N THR A 53 7.20 3.13 -6.13
CA THR A 53 6.31 2.87 -5.00
C THR A 53 7.12 2.58 -3.73
N ARG A 54 8.23 1.85 -3.85
CA ARG A 54 9.16 1.57 -2.76
C ARG A 54 9.76 2.83 -2.15
N SER A 55 10.23 3.76 -2.99
CA SER A 55 10.81 5.02 -2.54
C SER A 55 9.79 5.89 -1.82
N GLU A 56 8.59 6.00 -2.37
CA GLU A 56 7.50 6.77 -1.76
C GLU A 56 7.04 6.19 -0.40
N ILE A 57 7.03 4.86 -0.21
CA ILE A 57 6.74 4.25 1.11
C ILE A 57 7.84 4.56 2.12
N LEU A 58 9.11 4.43 1.72
CA LEU A 58 10.26 4.77 2.55
C LEU A 58 10.21 6.24 2.98
N GLU A 59 9.87 7.14 2.05
CA GLU A 59 9.71 8.58 2.32
C GLU A 59 8.58 8.87 3.32
N SER A 60 7.44 8.17 3.24
CA SER A 60 6.36 8.31 4.22
C SER A 60 6.79 7.92 5.64
N VAL A 61 7.55 6.82 5.79
CA VAL A 61 8.05 6.40 7.11
C VAL A 61 9.17 7.32 7.60
N ALA A 62 10.06 7.78 6.72
CA ALA A 62 11.07 8.79 7.06
C ALA A 62 10.42 10.11 7.53
N ARG A 63 9.34 10.54 6.86
CA ARG A 63 8.54 11.69 7.27
C ARG A 63 7.93 11.49 8.64
N TRP A 64 7.38 10.30 8.91
CA TRP A 64 6.85 9.97 10.23
C TRP A 64 7.91 10.12 11.32
N VAL A 65 9.12 9.57 11.13
CA VAL A 65 10.21 9.70 12.12
C VAL A 65 10.55 11.17 12.40
N ASN A 66 10.45 12.04 11.39
CA ASN A 66 10.75 13.46 11.52
C ASN A 66 9.62 14.29 12.15
N GLU A 67 8.36 13.90 11.97
CA GLU A 67 7.18 14.69 12.36
C GLU A 67 6.39 14.11 13.54
N THR A 68 6.67 12.86 13.93
CA THR A 68 5.89 12.16 14.97
C THR A 68 6.01 12.85 16.33
N VAL A 69 4.91 12.85 17.06
CA VAL A 69 4.86 13.42 18.43
C VAL A 69 5.35 12.45 19.50
N THR A 70 5.72 11.23 19.14
CA THR A 70 6.17 10.24 20.11
C THR A 70 7.65 10.39 20.46
N ASP A 71 7.95 10.26 21.74
CA ASP A 71 9.28 10.21 22.34
C ASP A 71 9.73 8.77 22.68
N ARG A 72 9.07 7.76 22.10
CA ARG A 72 9.31 6.33 22.36
C ARG A 72 10.29 5.72 21.35
N PRO A 73 10.88 4.54 21.64
CA PRO A 73 11.69 3.81 20.65
C PRO A 73 10.91 3.58 19.34
N PHE A 74 11.63 3.48 18.23
CA PHE A 74 11.03 3.30 16.90
C PHE A 74 10.01 2.14 16.93
N THR A 75 8.76 2.52 16.73
CA THR A 75 7.59 1.64 16.77
C THR A 75 7.44 0.89 15.46
N ASP A 76 6.86 -0.30 15.55
CA ASP A 76 6.37 -1.03 14.39
C ASP A 76 4.84 -1.03 14.32
N LEU A 77 4.20 -0.09 15.01
CA LEU A 77 2.78 0.23 14.90
C LEU A 77 2.51 1.71 15.22
N HIS A 78 2.00 2.46 14.24
CA HIS A 78 1.63 3.87 14.40
C HIS A 78 0.46 4.25 13.50
N ASN A 79 -0.21 5.36 13.84
CA ASN A 79 -1.22 5.96 12.97
C ASN A 79 -0.57 6.56 11.72
N THR A 80 -1.10 6.24 10.55
CA THR A 80 -0.57 6.71 9.26
C THR A 80 -0.97 8.14 8.90
N GLU A 81 -1.88 8.73 9.69
CA GLU A 81 -2.39 10.09 9.55
C GLU A 81 -2.33 10.85 10.88
N GLY A 82 -2.78 12.11 10.87
CA GLY A 82 -2.85 12.93 12.08
C GLY A 82 -1.46 13.28 12.62
N LYS A 83 -1.19 12.94 13.89
CA LYS A 83 0.11 13.22 14.54
C LYS A 83 1.05 12.01 14.58
N GLY A 84 0.67 10.89 13.98
CA GLY A 84 1.52 9.70 13.92
C GLY A 84 1.68 8.99 15.25
N GLU A 85 0.76 9.21 16.19
CA GLU A 85 0.80 8.60 17.51
C GLU A 85 0.50 7.09 17.48
N PHE A 86 0.66 6.46 18.63
CA PHE A 86 0.30 5.05 18.79
C PHE A 86 -1.23 4.88 18.80
N PRO A 87 -1.79 3.87 18.11
CA PRO A 87 -3.24 3.66 18.02
C PRO A 87 -3.92 3.11 19.29
N GLY A 88 -3.19 2.90 20.39
CA GLY A 88 -3.73 2.33 21.64
C GLY A 88 -2.93 1.11 22.14
N PRO A 89 -2.64 0.09 21.31
CA PRO A 89 -1.56 -0.83 21.59
C PRO A 89 -0.21 -0.18 21.30
N ASN A 90 0.66 -0.12 22.32
CA ASN A 90 1.98 0.50 22.21
C ASN A 90 3.04 -0.55 21.89
N PHE A 91 3.32 -0.74 20.60
CA PHE A 91 4.28 -1.71 20.12
C PHE A 91 5.63 -1.08 19.81
N PHE A 92 6.58 -1.12 20.74
CA PHE A 92 7.91 -0.56 20.55
C PHE A 92 9.00 -1.50 21.05
N ALA A 93 10.24 -1.31 20.60
CA ALA A 93 11.40 -2.12 20.97
C ALA A 93 11.23 -3.63 20.70
N ARG A 94 10.56 -3.99 19.59
CA ARG A 94 10.32 -5.37 19.18
C ARG A 94 11.27 -5.79 18.06
N PRO A 95 11.73 -7.05 18.02
CA PRO A 95 12.72 -7.52 17.03
C PRO A 95 12.22 -7.48 15.58
N VAL A 96 10.91 -7.47 15.37
CA VAL A 96 10.26 -7.37 14.05
C VAL A 96 10.64 -6.10 13.28
N ILE A 97 11.17 -5.06 13.95
CA ILE A 97 11.79 -3.89 13.29
C ILE A 97 12.89 -4.31 12.29
N GLY A 98 13.51 -5.49 12.42
CA GLY A 98 14.40 -6.04 11.40
C GLY A 98 13.79 -6.14 9.99
N GLY A 99 12.47 -6.18 9.86
CA GLY A 99 11.75 -6.13 8.58
C GLY A 99 12.06 -4.90 7.73
N HIS A 100 12.53 -3.80 8.34
CA HIS A 100 12.96 -2.60 7.62
C HIS A 100 14.14 -2.86 6.66
N PHE A 101 14.87 -3.95 6.86
CA PHE A 101 15.97 -4.34 5.99
C PHE A 101 15.52 -5.29 4.87
N ALA A 102 14.23 -5.62 4.75
CA ALA A 102 13.74 -6.61 3.77
C ALA A 102 14.13 -6.30 2.33
N PHE A 103 13.99 -5.03 1.89
CA PHE A 103 14.37 -4.64 0.53
C PHE A 103 15.89 -4.73 0.29
N LEU A 104 16.71 -4.38 1.29
CA LEU A 104 18.17 -4.50 1.22
C LEU A 104 18.61 -5.97 1.21
N ALA A 105 17.95 -6.81 2.01
CA ALA A 105 18.19 -8.25 2.03
C ALA A 105 17.82 -8.87 0.68
N LEU A 106 16.68 -8.50 0.11
CA LEU A 106 16.26 -8.97 -1.22
C LEU A 106 17.25 -8.53 -2.30
N GLN A 107 17.70 -7.27 -2.29
CA GLN A 107 18.71 -6.78 -3.24
C GLN A 107 19.99 -7.63 -3.25
N ARG A 108 20.39 -8.19 -2.09
CA ARG A 108 21.59 -9.03 -1.97
C ARG A 108 21.34 -10.52 -2.17
N ALA A 109 20.08 -10.96 -2.18
CA ALA A 109 19.73 -12.36 -2.37
C ALA A 109 20.18 -12.87 -3.75
N CYS A 110 20.38 -14.18 -3.85
CA CYS A 110 20.81 -14.86 -5.08
C CYS A 110 22.14 -14.33 -5.67
N GLY A 111 23.04 -13.84 -4.81
CA GLY A 111 24.31 -13.23 -5.23
C GLY A 111 24.13 -11.82 -5.84
N GLY A 112 23.11 -11.08 -5.42
CA GLY A 112 22.81 -9.74 -5.92
C GLY A 112 21.90 -9.68 -7.14
N ARG A 113 21.27 -10.81 -7.51
CA ARG A 113 20.49 -10.93 -8.76
C ARG A 113 18.99 -11.05 -8.55
N ALA A 114 18.50 -11.09 -7.32
CA ALA A 114 17.07 -11.29 -7.08
C ALA A 114 16.19 -10.18 -7.68
N MET A 115 16.69 -8.94 -7.75
CA MET A 115 15.97 -7.82 -8.35
C MET A 115 15.76 -7.96 -9.86
N GLU A 116 16.60 -8.73 -10.57
CA GLU A 116 16.40 -9.00 -12.01
C GLU A 116 15.04 -9.66 -12.26
N GLY A 117 14.58 -10.49 -11.32
CA GLY A 117 13.27 -11.14 -11.37
C GLY A 117 12.09 -10.19 -11.17
N LEU A 118 12.33 -8.95 -10.74
CA LEU A 118 11.33 -7.91 -10.49
C LEU A 118 11.44 -6.73 -11.47
N ALA A 119 12.39 -6.75 -12.41
CA ALA A 119 12.63 -5.64 -13.34
C ALA A 119 11.39 -5.25 -14.17
N PHE A 120 10.46 -6.19 -14.38
CA PHE A 120 9.18 -5.95 -15.07
C PHE A 120 8.24 -4.97 -14.34
N LEU A 121 8.53 -4.64 -13.07
CA LEU A 121 7.76 -3.68 -12.28
C LEU A 121 8.11 -2.23 -12.58
N ASP A 122 9.27 -1.99 -13.17
CA ASP A 122 9.76 -0.65 -13.48
C ASP A 122 9.51 -0.29 -14.97
N ASP A 123 8.91 -1.21 -15.74
CA ASP A 123 8.38 -0.94 -17.07
C ASP A 123 7.08 -0.11 -16.97
N GLU A 124 7.01 1.04 -17.66
CA GLU A 124 5.93 2.04 -17.58
C GLU A 124 4.57 1.60 -18.18
N SER A 125 3.99 0.47 -17.74
CA SER A 125 2.68 0.01 -18.23
C SER A 125 1.54 0.11 -17.19
N ASP A 126 1.62 1.05 -16.24
CA ASP A 126 0.52 1.37 -15.31
C ASP A 126 -0.79 1.68 -16.08
N GLN A 127 -0.67 2.18 -17.31
CA GLN A 127 -1.80 2.61 -18.13
C GLN A 127 -2.82 1.51 -18.41
N GLU A 128 -2.41 0.28 -18.71
CA GLU A 128 -3.34 -0.81 -19.03
C GLU A 128 -4.15 -1.19 -17.78
N THR A 129 -3.47 -1.38 -16.64
CA THR A 129 -4.13 -1.68 -15.37
C THR A 129 -5.05 -0.55 -14.94
N LEU A 130 -4.64 0.71 -15.11
CA LEU A 130 -5.46 1.87 -14.80
C LEU A 130 -6.69 1.95 -15.71
N GLN A 131 -6.55 1.67 -17.02
CA GLN A 131 -7.67 1.61 -17.95
C GLN A 131 -8.67 0.51 -17.57
N GLU A 132 -8.19 -0.68 -17.23
CA GLU A 132 -9.04 -1.78 -16.74
C GLU A 132 -9.84 -1.35 -15.49
N TRP A 133 -9.16 -0.71 -14.52
CA TRP A 133 -9.80 -0.27 -13.28
C TRP A 133 -10.80 0.87 -13.52
N MET A 134 -10.48 1.81 -14.41
CA MET A 134 -11.41 2.88 -14.80
C MET A 134 -12.66 2.33 -15.48
N ALA A 135 -12.50 1.34 -16.38
CA ALA A 135 -13.64 0.67 -17.02
C ALA A 135 -14.50 -0.08 -16.00
N ALA A 136 -13.87 -0.82 -15.08
CA ALA A 136 -14.58 -1.51 -13.99
C ALA A 136 -15.34 -0.53 -13.08
N ALA A 137 -14.73 0.62 -12.75
CA ALA A 137 -15.37 1.67 -11.97
C ALA A 137 -16.57 2.29 -12.71
N ALA A 138 -16.45 2.55 -14.02
CA ALA A 138 -17.56 3.07 -14.83
C ALA A 138 -18.74 2.09 -14.86
N ASN A 139 -18.48 0.79 -15.05
CA ASN A 139 -19.52 -0.24 -15.02
C ASN A 139 -20.20 -0.33 -13.65
N ALA A 140 -19.43 -0.27 -12.56
CA ALA A 140 -19.99 -0.29 -11.20
C ALA A 140 -20.89 0.93 -10.93
N VAL A 141 -20.55 2.11 -11.46
CA VAL A 141 -21.40 3.31 -11.37
C VAL A 141 -22.72 3.11 -12.12
N GLU A 142 -22.68 2.55 -13.32
CA GLU A 142 -23.88 2.25 -14.11
C GLU A 142 -24.78 1.20 -13.41
N GLU A 143 -24.20 0.15 -12.84
CA GLU A 143 -24.91 -0.85 -12.02
C GLU A 143 -25.58 -0.21 -10.79
N LEU A 144 -24.88 0.69 -10.10
CA LEU A 144 -25.45 1.39 -8.95
C LEU A 144 -26.62 2.30 -9.34
N GLN A 145 -26.50 3.04 -10.45
CA GLN A 145 -27.58 3.90 -10.95
C GLN A 145 -28.82 3.11 -11.38
N THR A 146 -28.62 1.99 -12.06
CA THR A 146 -29.72 1.09 -12.47
C THR A 146 -30.36 0.39 -11.26
N GLN A 147 -29.57 0.00 -10.25
CA GLN A 147 -30.10 -0.53 -8.99
C GLN A 147 -30.86 0.53 -8.17
N SER A 148 -30.37 1.78 -8.11
CA SER A 148 -31.10 2.88 -7.47
C SER A 148 -32.39 3.25 -8.20
N GLY A 149 -32.44 3.07 -9.53
CA GLY A 149 -33.67 3.21 -10.32
C GLY A 149 -34.66 2.06 -10.10
N ARG A 150 -34.17 0.87 -9.75
CA ARG A 150 -34.98 -0.34 -9.48
C ARG A 150 -35.55 -0.37 -8.06
N TRP A 151 -34.82 0.14 -7.09
CA TRP A 151 -35.26 0.35 -5.71
C TRP A 151 -35.44 1.84 -5.52
N GLY A 152 -36.63 2.36 -5.82
CA GLY A 152 -36.94 3.79 -5.75
C GLY A 152 -36.73 4.40 -4.36
N TYR A 153 -35.49 4.68 -3.99
CA TYR A 153 -35.16 5.67 -2.98
C TYR A 153 -35.29 7.04 -3.65
N GLY A 154 -36.55 7.41 -3.89
CA GLY A 154 -36.91 8.78 -4.15
C GLY A 154 -36.50 9.61 -2.95
N SER A 155 -35.86 10.74 -3.24
CA SER A 155 -35.74 11.89 -2.35
C SER A 155 -37.12 12.44 -2.02
N GLU A 156 -37.91 11.71 -1.23
CA GLU A 156 -39.06 12.23 -0.51
C GLU A 156 -38.74 12.09 0.96
N ASN A 157 -38.10 13.12 1.50
CA ASN A 157 -38.32 13.70 2.83
C ASN A 157 -37.24 14.76 3.02
N GLY A 158 -37.59 16.00 2.67
CA GLY A 158 -36.88 17.14 3.23
C GLY A 158 -37.13 17.14 4.73
N GLU A 159 -36.09 16.82 5.51
CA GLU A 159 -35.88 17.24 6.90
C GLU A 159 -34.52 16.66 7.35
N LEU A 160 -33.50 17.52 7.38
CA LEU A 160 -32.63 17.85 8.51
C LEU A 160 -31.62 18.93 8.06
#